data_AF-A0A3N5ZYQ6-F1
#
_entry.id   AF-A0A3N5ZYQ6-F1
#
_cell.length_a   1.000
_cell.length_b   1.000
_cell.length_c   1.000
_cell.angle_alpha   90.00
_cell.angle_beta   90.00
_cell.angle_gamma   90.00
#
_symmetry.space_group_name_H-M   'P 1'
#
loop_
_entity.id
_entity.type
_entity.pdbx_description
1 polymer ?
#
loop_
_entity_poly.entity_id
_entity_poly.type
_entity_poly.pdbx_seq_one_letter_code
_entity_poly.pdbx_strand_id
1 'polypeptide(L)'
;MNRPVQGRVEVANLVIATLATHLNVVEQRVREDVHLVDDLGADSLDLVELVIQFEEMFSVEIPDDDAEQLTTVGDIVNMLTEKVSRKMVEEEEVVSPPVAEQPPEDPEEPQKVEDSADNEDEPEEGDEPDADENEGD
;
A
#
# COMPACT_ATOMS: atom_id res chain seq x y z
N MET A 1 -7.98 -26.14 15.35
CA MET A 1 -6.57 -26.31 15.80
C MET A 1 -5.70 -25.55 14.81
N ASN A 2 -5.26 -24.34 15.12
CA ASN A 2 -4.27 -23.63 14.32
C ASN A 2 -3.03 -23.49 15.18
N ARG A 3 -2.03 -24.37 14.96
CA ARG A 3 -0.69 -24.09 15.49
C ARG A 3 -0.09 -23.04 14.57
N PRO A 4 0.38 -21.90 15.10
CA PRO A 4 1.20 -20.99 14.31
C PRO A 4 2.44 -21.76 13.85
N VAL A 5 2.82 -21.59 12.58
CA VAL A 5 4.14 -21.97 12.10
C VAL A 5 5.18 -21.26 12.97
N GLN A 6 6.04 -22.02 13.66
CA GLN A 6 6.86 -21.50 14.76
C GLN A 6 8.36 -21.73 14.56
N GLY A 7 8.78 -22.37 13.47
CA GLY A 7 10.19 -22.60 13.17
C GLY A 7 10.60 -22.19 11.76
N ARG A 8 11.82 -21.65 11.63
CA ARG A 8 12.49 -21.40 10.34
C ARG A 8 12.40 -22.61 9.40
N VAL A 9 12.51 -23.82 9.95
CA VAL A 9 12.42 -25.07 9.19
C VAL A 9 11.02 -25.29 8.60
N GLU A 10 9.96 -24.99 9.35
CA GLU A 10 8.58 -25.09 8.85
C GLU A 10 8.31 -24.04 7.78
N VAL A 11 8.74 -22.80 8.02
CA VAL A 11 8.66 -21.71 7.04
C VAL A 11 9.42 -22.09 5.76
N ALA A 12 10.65 -22.57 5.89
CA ALA A 12 11.47 -22.99 4.75
C ALA A 12 10.80 -24.08 3.92
N ASN A 13 10.28 -25.13 4.56
CA ASN A 13 9.61 -26.22 3.84
C ASN A 13 8.36 -25.75 3.10
N LEU A 14 7.57 -24.86 3.70
CA LEU A 14 6.40 -24.28 3.07
C LEU A 14 6.78 -23.39 1.88
N VAL A 15 7.76 -22.50 2.06
CA VAL A 15 8.27 -21.63 0.99
C VAL A 15 8.78 -22.48 -0.18
N ILE A 16 9.58 -23.50 0.10
CA ILE A 16 10.14 -24.41 -0.92
C ILE A 16 9.03 -25.12 -1.69
N ALA A 17 8.03 -25.66 -0.99
CA ALA A 17 6.91 -26.37 -1.62
C ALA A 17 6.04 -25.43 -2.47
N THR A 18 5.76 -24.23 -1.97
CA THR A 18 4.99 -23.21 -2.68
C THR A 18 5.72 -22.75 -3.94
N LEU A 19 7.02 -22.43 -3.85
CA LEU A 19 7.85 -22.06 -5.01
C LEU A 19 7.92 -23.18 -6.05
N ALA A 20 8.13 -24.42 -5.62
CA ALA A 20 8.18 -25.57 -6.51
C ALA A 20 6.86 -25.77 -7.27
N THR A 21 5.74 -25.59 -6.58
CA THR A 21 4.40 -25.72 -7.17
C THR A 21 4.08 -24.57 -8.12
N HIS A 22 4.31 -23.34 -7.70
CA HIS A 22 3.97 -22.13 -8.46
C HIS A 22 4.81 -22.02 -9.74
N LEU A 23 6.13 -22.23 -9.63
CA LEU A 23 7.06 -22.15 -10.75
C LEU A 23 7.14 -23.46 -11.56
N ASN A 24 6.38 -24.49 -11.18
CA ASN A 24 6.35 -25.81 -11.81
C ASN A 24 7.77 -26.43 -11.96
N VAL A 25 8.56 -26.35 -10.89
CA VAL A 25 9.91 -26.91 -10.78
C VAL A 25 9.98 -28.01 -9.71
N VAL A 26 11.02 -28.84 -9.78
CA VAL A 26 11.24 -29.89 -8.78
C VAL A 26 11.72 -29.27 -7.47
N GLU A 27 11.15 -29.67 -6.33
CA GLU A 27 11.55 -29.18 -4.98
C GLU A 27 13.07 -29.27 -4.74
N GLN A 28 13.74 -30.30 -5.27
CA GLN A 28 15.19 -30.47 -5.17
C GLN A 28 16.00 -29.33 -5.81
N ARG A 29 15.42 -28.56 -6.74
CA ARG A 29 16.04 -27.39 -7.36
C ARG A 29 15.88 -26.13 -6.49
N VAL A 30 14.92 -26.10 -5.58
CA VAL A 30 14.60 -24.94 -4.75
C VAL A 30 15.41 -25.04 -3.45
N ARG A 31 16.55 -24.37 -3.43
CA ARG A 31 17.50 -24.36 -2.29
C ARG A 31 17.74 -22.92 -1.85
N GLU A 32 18.12 -22.71 -0.59
CA GLU A 32 18.30 -21.36 -0.01
C GLU A 32 19.26 -20.47 -0.83
N ASP A 33 20.25 -21.06 -1.50
CA ASP A 33 21.28 -20.38 -2.29
C ASP A 33 20.89 -20.11 -3.75
N VAL A 34 19.67 -20.46 -4.17
CA VAL A 34 19.23 -20.39 -5.56
C VAL A 34 18.53 -19.07 -5.84
N HIS A 35 18.85 -18.45 -6.99
CA HIS A 35 18.22 -17.20 -7.42
C HIS A 35 16.85 -17.44 -8.06
N LEU A 36 15.87 -16.64 -7.66
CA LEU A 36 14.48 -16.79 -8.13
C LEU A 36 14.37 -16.57 -9.64
N VAL A 37 14.95 -15.48 -10.13
CA VAL A 37 14.90 -15.12 -11.56
C VAL A 37 15.93 -15.93 -12.35
N ASP A 38 17.20 -15.89 -11.94
CA ASP A 38 18.29 -16.44 -12.76
C ASP A 38 18.30 -17.98 -12.82
N ASP A 39 17.92 -18.67 -11.74
CA ASP A 39 18.01 -20.13 -11.66
C ASP A 39 16.66 -20.85 -11.74
N LEU A 40 15.62 -20.28 -11.10
CA LEU A 40 14.26 -20.85 -11.12
C LEU A 40 13.42 -20.32 -12.28
N GLY A 41 13.84 -19.22 -12.91
CA GLY A 41 13.15 -18.63 -14.05
C GLY A 41 11.86 -17.92 -13.67
N ALA A 42 11.74 -17.46 -12.42
CA ALA A 42 10.60 -16.64 -11.99
C ALA A 42 10.58 -15.33 -12.77
N ASP A 43 9.43 -14.99 -13.34
CA ASP A 43 9.22 -13.69 -13.95
C ASP A 43 8.70 -12.65 -12.94
N SER A 44 8.54 -11.40 -13.39
CA SER A 44 8.06 -10.32 -12.52
C SER A 44 6.64 -10.54 -12.01
N LEU A 45 5.79 -11.27 -12.75
CA LEU A 45 4.43 -11.58 -12.33
C LEU A 45 4.45 -12.68 -11.27
N ASP A 46 5.25 -13.72 -11.47
CA ASP A 46 5.44 -14.79 -10.49
C ASP A 46 5.87 -14.22 -9.14
N LEU A 47 6.80 -13.26 -9.11
CA LEU A 47 7.25 -12.63 -7.87
C LEU A 47 6.13 -11.89 -7.15
N VAL A 48 5.28 -11.13 -7.87
CA VAL A 48 4.14 -10.41 -7.29
C VAL A 48 3.11 -11.40 -6.72
N GLU A 49 2.77 -12.45 -7.48
CA GLU A 49 1.81 -13.48 -7.04
C GLU A 49 2.32 -14.26 -5.83
N LEU A 50 3.61 -14.60 -5.80
CA LEU A 50 4.26 -15.29 -4.68
C LEU A 50 4.24 -14.44 -3.41
N VAL A 51 4.54 -13.15 -3.51
CA VAL A 51 4.51 -12.23 -2.35
C VAL A 51 3.12 -12.20 -1.74
N ILE A 52 2.08 -11.96 -2.54
CA ILE A 52 0.68 -11.92 -2.06
C ILE A 52 0.30 -13.27 -1.43
N GLN A 53 0.68 -14.38 -2.07
CA GLN A 53 0.40 -15.71 -1.55
C GLN A 53 1.10 -15.96 -0.20
N PHE A 54 2.33 -15.47 -0.01
CA PHE A 54 3.04 -15.59 1.27
C PHE A 54 2.44 -14.68 2.35
N GLU A 55 2.04 -13.45 2.01
CA GLU A 55 1.34 -12.55 2.92
C GLU A 55 0.06 -13.19 3.47
N GLU A 56 -0.77 -13.78 2.60
CA GLU A 56 -1.98 -14.48 3.01
C GLU A 56 -1.67 -15.75 3.83
N MET A 57 -0.74 -16.57 3.36
CA MET A 57 -0.39 -17.86 3.97
C MET A 57 0.18 -17.71 5.38
N PHE A 58 1.06 -16.73 5.57
CA PHE A 58 1.72 -16.45 6.83
C PHE A 58 1.03 -15.35 7.64
N SER A 59 -0.01 -14.72 7.07
CA SER A 59 -0.68 -13.54 7.63
C SER A 59 0.33 -12.45 8.04
N VAL A 60 1.23 -12.10 7.12
CA VAL A 60 2.27 -11.06 7.31
C VAL A 60 2.09 -9.95 6.27
N GLU A 61 2.75 -8.82 6.48
CA GLU A 61 2.85 -7.74 5.50
C GLU A 61 4.31 -7.63 4.99
N ILE A 62 4.44 -7.63 3.67
CA ILE A 62 5.70 -7.53 2.93
C ILE A 62 5.63 -6.23 2.12
N PRO A 63 6.28 -5.15 2.58
CA PRO A 63 6.32 -3.92 1.81
C PRO A 63 7.07 -4.12 0.48
N ASP A 64 6.74 -3.33 -0.53
CA ASP A 64 7.35 -3.41 -1.86
C ASP A 64 8.88 -3.34 -1.79
N ASP A 65 9.46 -2.46 -0.95
CA ASP A 65 10.91 -2.36 -0.74
C ASP A 65 11.54 -3.67 -0.22
N ASP A 66 10.84 -4.42 0.65
CA ASP A 66 11.32 -5.74 1.12
C ASP A 66 11.20 -6.77 -0.01
N ALA A 67 10.10 -6.72 -0.80
CA ALA A 67 9.84 -7.62 -1.91
C ALA A 67 10.85 -7.46 -3.06
N GLU A 68 11.23 -6.23 -3.40
CA GLU A 68 12.23 -5.93 -4.44
C GLU A 68 13.63 -6.46 -4.08
N GLN A 69 13.92 -6.64 -2.80
CA GLN A 69 15.19 -7.17 -2.32
C GLN A 69 15.25 -8.71 -2.31
N LEU A 70 14.14 -9.40 -2.64
CA LEU A 70 14.08 -10.87 -2.66
C LEU A 70 14.73 -11.42 -3.91
N THR A 71 16.00 -11.79 -3.79
CA THR A 71 16.77 -12.34 -4.92
C THR A 71 16.92 -13.85 -4.85
N THR A 72 16.99 -14.42 -3.64
CA THR A 72 17.18 -15.84 -3.40
C THR A 72 16.05 -16.44 -2.55
N VAL A 73 15.92 -17.77 -2.61
CA VAL A 73 14.98 -18.50 -1.74
C VAL A 73 15.30 -18.25 -0.26
N GLY A 74 16.58 -18.18 0.11
CA GLY A 74 17.02 -17.92 1.47
C GLY A 74 16.54 -16.58 2.01
N ASP A 75 16.51 -15.54 1.17
CA ASP A 75 16.03 -14.21 1.54
C ASP A 75 14.55 -14.26 1.95
N ILE A 76 13.72 -14.93 1.15
CA ILE A 76 12.29 -15.15 1.44
C ILE A 76 12.12 -15.87 2.77
N VAL A 77 12.81 -16.99 2.97
CA VAL A 77 12.70 -17.80 4.18
C VAL A 77 13.09 -17.01 5.42
N ASN A 78 14.18 -16.25 5.36
CA ASN A 78 14.65 -15.45 6.49
C ASN A 78 13.66 -14.33 6.82
N MET A 79 13.21 -13.58 5.81
CA MET A 79 12.28 -12.48 5.98
C MET A 79 10.93 -12.95 6.55
N LEU A 80 10.36 -14.02 6.00
CA LEU A 80 9.12 -14.61 6.53
C LEU A 80 9.30 -15.15 7.95
N THR A 81 10.43 -15.79 8.24
CA THR A 81 10.73 -16.28 9.60
C THR A 81 10.74 -15.13 10.61
N GLU A 82 11.35 -13.99 10.25
CA GLU A 82 11.38 -12.81 11.11
C GLU A 82 9.99 -12.19 11.29
N LYS A 83 9.21 -12.03 10.22
CA LYS A 83 7.87 -11.41 10.26
C LYS A 83 6.86 -12.27 11.03
N VAL A 84 6.86 -13.59 10.81
CA VAL A 84 6.04 -14.55 11.56
C VAL A 84 6.38 -14.53 13.05
N SER A 85 7.66 -14.36 13.39
CA SER A 85 8.10 -14.23 14.78
C SER A 85 7.73 -12.88 15.40
N ARG A 86 7.67 -11.80 14.59
CA ARG A 86 7.41 -10.42 15.04
C ARG A 86 5.92 -10.10 15.25
N LYS A 87 5.00 -10.80 14.58
CA LYS A 87 3.53 -10.61 14.72
C LYS A 87 3.00 -10.81 16.16
N MET A 88 3.85 -11.23 17.10
CA MET A 88 3.54 -11.33 18.52
C MET A 88 3.62 -9.98 19.29
N VAL A 89 3.93 -8.84 18.65
CA VAL A 89 4.14 -7.55 19.36
C VAL A 89 3.11 -6.46 19.01
N GLU A 90 2.30 -6.59 17.95
CA GLU A 90 1.43 -5.48 17.48
C GLU A 90 -0.08 -5.64 17.80
N GLU A 91 -0.56 -6.80 18.28
CA GLU A 91 -1.98 -6.97 18.64
C GLU A 91 -2.36 -6.48 20.06
N GLU A 92 -1.41 -6.05 20.91
CA GLU A 92 -1.72 -5.50 22.24
C GLU A 92 -1.74 -3.96 22.34
N GLU A 93 -1.36 -3.21 21.29
CA GLU A 93 -1.38 -1.72 21.28
C GLU A 93 -2.44 -1.11 20.35
N VAL A 94 -3.56 -1.80 20.10
CA VAL A 94 -4.75 -1.20 19.46
C VAL A 94 -5.94 -1.21 20.42
N VAL A 95 -5.72 -0.79 21.67
CA VAL A 95 -6.80 -0.33 22.55
C VAL A 95 -6.75 1.20 22.60
N SER A 96 -7.50 1.85 21.72
CA SER A 96 -7.85 3.28 21.79
C SER A 96 -9.13 3.56 20.96
N PRO A 97 -9.92 4.57 21.34
CA PRO A 97 -11.34 4.50 21.77
C PRO A 97 -12.39 4.61 20.62
N PRO A 98 -13.72 4.51 20.87
CA PRO A 98 -14.71 4.39 19.79
C PRO A 98 -14.72 5.65 18.92
N VAL A 99 -14.71 5.47 17.60
CA VAL A 99 -14.95 6.52 16.62
C VAL A 99 -16.32 7.15 16.92
N ALA A 100 -16.29 8.34 17.48
CA ALA A 100 -17.44 9.22 17.58
C ALA A 100 -17.72 9.84 16.21
N GLU A 101 -19.00 9.76 15.81
CA GLU A 101 -19.73 10.66 14.92
C GLU A 101 -19.16 10.86 13.49
N GLN A 102 -19.68 10.04 12.57
CA GLN A 102 -19.91 10.49 11.20
C GLN A 102 -20.80 11.76 11.25
N PRO A 103 -20.43 12.89 10.63
CA PRO A 103 -21.41 13.94 10.37
C PRO A 103 -22.47 13.40 9.41
N PRO A 104 -23.77 13.71 9.59
CA PRO A 104 -24.82 13.18 8.76
C PRO A 104 -24.66 13.66 7.30
N GLU A 105 -24.67 12.71 6.37
CA GLU A 105 -24.81 12.99 4.94
C GLU A 105 -26.22 13.53 4.69
N ASP A 106 -26.31 14.80 4.28
CA ASP A 106 -27.57 15.49 3.97
C ASP A 106 -28.17 14.95 2.64
N PRO A 107 -29.49 14.66 2.56
CA PRO A 107 -30.12 13.96 1.44
C PRO A 107 -30.38 14.82 0.19
N GLU A 108 -30.66 14.13 -0.92
CA GLU A 108 -30.75 14.59 -2.32
C GLU A 108 -31.65 15.80 -2.70
N GLU A 109 -31.15 16.55 -3.72
CA GLU A 109 -31.81 17.20 -4.90
C GLU A 109 -32.81 18.38 -4.75
N PRO A 110 -33.08 19.23 -5.80
CA PRO A 110 -32.88 19.02 -7.26
C PRO A 110 -32.34 20.23 -8.09
N GLN A 111 -32.11 19.98 -9.39
CA GLN A 111 -31.84 20.99 -10.44
C GLN A 111 -33.07 21.84 -10.87
N LYS A 112 -32.78 23.03 -11.44
CA LYS A 112 -33.58 23.98 -12.28
C LYS A 112 -33.48 25.39 -11.66
N VAL A 113 -33.43 26.53 -12.35
CA VAL A 113 -33.56 26.96 -13.74
C VAL A 113 -33.22 28.48 -13.74
N GLU A 114 -32.57 28.97 -14.80
CA GLU A 114 -32.76 30.28 -15.45
C GLU A 114 -33.32 31.45 -14.63
N ASP A 115 -32.61 32.58 -14.60
CA ASP A 115 -33.01 33.73 -15.42
C ASP A 115 -31.89 34.77 -15.52
N SER A 116 -31.78 35.34 -16.72
CA SER A 116 -30.94 36.49 -17.04
C SER A 116 -31.83 37.73 -16.96
N ALA A 117 -31.58 38.64 -16.01
CA ALA A 117 -32.07 40.02 -16.04
C ALA A 117 -31.63 40.73 -14.74
N ASP A 118 -30.90 41.85 -14.83
CA ASP A 118 -31.49 43.21 -14.78
C ASP A 118 -31.85 43.59 -13.34
N ASN A 119 -31.08 44.44 -12.65
CA ASN A 119 -31.11 45.86 -12.87
C ASN A 119 -30.14 46.62 -11.93
N GLU A 120 -29.67 47.73 -12.48
CA GLU A 120 -29.08 48.95 -11.91
C GLU A 120 -29.14 49.16 -10.38
N ASP A 121 -27.99 49.60 -9.82
CA ASP A 121 -27.97 50.70 -8.84
C ASP A 121 -26.54 51.32 -8.78
N GLU A 122 -26.33 52.39 -9.55
CA GLU A 122 -25.37 53.45 -9.18
C GLU A 122 -26.02 54.27 -8.03
N PRO A 123 -25.26 54.76 -7.02
CA PRO A 123 -24.61 56.06 -7.22
C PRO A 123 -23.30 56.33 -6.44
N GLU A 124 -22.41 57.00 -7.16
CA GLU A 124 -21.75 58.28 -6.83
C GLU A 124 -20.75 58.52 -5.68
N GLU A 125 -19.71 59.25 -6.12
CA GLU A 125 -18.92 60.31 -5.49
C GLU A 125 -17.88 59.94 -4.41
N GLY A 126 -16.62 60.03 -4.84
CA GLY A 126 -15.46 60.18 -3.99
C GLY A 126 -14.35 60.87 -4.78
N ASP A 127 -14.46 62.18 -4.87
CA ASP A 127 -13.59 63.18 -5.50
C ASP A 127 -12.07 62.93 -5.32
N GLU A 128 -11.34 63.27 -6.38
CA GLU A 128 -9.90 63.48 -6.59
C GLU A 128 -9.10 64.07 -5.38
N PRO A 129 -7.74 63.98 -5.32
CA PRO A 129 -6.89 64.55 -6.37
C PRO A 129 -5.51 63.95 -6.66
N ASP A 130 -5.06 64.39 -7.83
CA ASP A 130 -3.75 64.39 -8.47
C ASP A 130 -2.52 64.38 -7.53
N ALA A 131 -1.58 63.50 -7.87
CA ALA A 131 -0.15 63.78 -7.77
C ALA A 131 0.50 63.11 -8.99
N ASP A 132 0.55 63.85 -10.09
CA ASP A 132 1.70 64.68 -10.48
C ASP A 132 2.87 63.80 -10.97
N GLU A 133 3.07 63.97 -12.27
CA GLU A 133 4.08 63.44 -13.16
C GLU A 133 5.48 63.42 -12.55
N ASN A 134 6.23 62.35 -12.82
CA ASN A 134 7.65 62.55 -13.07
C ASN A 134 8.20 61.46 -14.00
N GLU A 135 8.04 61.69 -15.31
CA GLU A 135 8.99 61.23 -16.30
C GLU A 135 10.15 62.24 -16.38
N GLY A 136 11.38 61.73 -16.38
CA GLY A 136 12.61 62.49 -16.65
C GLY A 136 13.77 61.97 -15.80
N ASP A 137 14.95 61.65 -16.31
CA ASP A 137 15.62 61.90 -17.60
C ASP A 137 16.59 60.73 -17.86
#